data_AF-A0A7S1JD13-F1
#
_entry.id   AF-A0A7S1JD13-F1
#
_cell.length_a   1.000
_cell.length_b   1.000
_cell.length_c   1.000
_cell.angle_alpha   90.00
_cell.angle_beta   90.00
_cell.angle_gamma   90.00
#
_symmetry.space_group_name_H-M   'P 1'
#
loop_
_entity.id
_entity.type
_entity.pdbx_description
1 polymer ?
#
loop_
_entity_poly.entity_id
_entity_poly.type
_entity_poly.pdbx_seq_one_letter_code
_entity_poly.pdbx_strand_id
1 'polypeptide(L)'
;YTIYPPDDWQPILQGPNLAQLLWEVYGLYSQSAHTGLALRCLALAVSLPRNFFETVEVRMVWLEMLLKCTHQVMCNHLGMTDDANYSEFTRVMVHIKYNVSLSNMVNTQAYPVWISECANFSVTSFMRYNSNHEHLLEFWANMAVGRRLLSAGDNPSGLEALLPRVIVA
;
A
#
# COMPACT_ATOMS: atom_id res chain seq x y z
N TYR A 1 -4.06 -19.63 -5.75
CA TYR A 1 -2.87 -19.95 -6.56
C TYR A 1 -2.08 -18.69 -6.76
N THR A 2 -0.84 -18.63 -6.27
CA THR A 2 0.06 -17.51 -6.57
C THR A 2 0.57 -17.71 -7.99
N ILE A 3 0.16 -16.84 -8.92
CA ILE A 3 0.66 -16.87 -10.30
C ILE A 3 2.07 -16.28 -10.24
N TYR A 4 3.07 -17.12 -10.51
CA TYR A 4 4.44 -16.64 -10.68
C TYR A 4 4.57 -16.04 -12.08
N PRO A 5 5.04 -14.79 -12.21
CA PRO A 5 5.41 -14.25 -13.52
C PRO A 5 6.56 -15.07 -14.12
N PRO A 6 6.69 -15.13 -15.46
CA PRO A 6 7.85 -15.73 -16.11
C PRO A 6 9.16 -15.09 -15.64
N ASP A 7 10.21 -15.89 -15.50
CA ASP A 7 11.51 -15.40 -15.00
C ASP A 7 12.10 -14.27 -15.88
N ASP A 8 11.85 -14.31 -17.19
CA ASP A 8 12.28 -13.26 -18.13
C ASP A 8 11.61 -11.89 -17.88
N TRP A 9 10.56 -11.82 -17.07
CA TRP A 9 9.90 -10.57 -16.69
C TRP A 9 10.54 -9.91 -15.48
N GLN A 10 11.39 -10.64 -14.75
CA GLN A 10 12.09 -10.17 -13.56
C GLN A 10 12.80 -8.82 -13.76
N PRO A 11 13.63 -8.59 -14.80
CA PRO A 11 14.28 -7.30 -15.01
C PRO A 11 13.31 -6.15 -15.32
N ILE A 12 12.14 -6.45 -15.90
CA ILE A 12 11.11 -5.45 -16.24
C ILE A 12 10.33 -5.05 -14.98
N LEU A 13 9.91 -6.04 -14.19
CA LEU A 13 9.08 -5.86 -13.00
C LEU A 13 9.88 -5.37 -11.78
N GLN A 14 11.15 -5.78 -11.65
CA GLN A 14 12.08 -5.26 -10.64
C GLN A 14 12.72 -3.93 -11.05
N GLY A 15 12.63 -3.57 -12.34
CA GLY A 15 13.16 -2.30 -12.82
C GLY A 15 12.60 -1.14 -12.00
N PRO A 16 13.42 -0.14 -11.61
CA PRO A 16 13.00 0.96 -10.73
C PRO A 16 11.82 1.78 -11.26
N ASN A 17 11.47 1.57 -12.53
CA ASN A 17 10.55 2.41 -13.28
C ASN A 17 9.14 1.83 -13.40
N LEU A 18 8.86 0.55 -13.13
CA LEU A 18 7.51 0.05 -13.45
C LEU A 18 6.44 0.59 -12.51
N ALA A 19 6.62 0.44 -11.20
CA ALA A 19 5.63 0.96 -10.26
C ALA A 19 5.63 2.50 -10.24
N GLN A 20 6.77 3.15 -10.50
CA GLN A 20 6.82 4.60 -10.74
C GLN A 20 6.10 5.01 -12.05
N LEU A 21 6.21 4.24 -13.13
CA LEU A 21 5.52 4.52 -14.39
C LEU A 21 4.02 4.29 -14.26
N LEU A 22 3.61 3.18 -13.64
CA LEU A 22 2.21 2.92 -13.31
C LEU A 22 1.64 4.05 -12.44
N TRP A 23 2.48 4.60 -11.57
CA TRP A 23 2.16 5.75 -10.75
C TRP A 23 2.00 7.05 -11.56
N GLU A 24 2.96 7.39 -12.41
CA GLU A 24 2.90 8.56 -13.28
C GLU A 24 1.68 8.49 -14.21
N VAL A 25 1.39 7.31 -14.75
CA VAL A 25 0.17 7.05 -15.53
C VAL A 25 -1.08 7.23 -14.67
N TYR A 26 -1.12 6.69 -13.45
CA TYR A 26 -2.27 6.87 -12.56
C TYR A 26 -2.52 8.36 -12.25
N GLY A 27 -1.47 9.12 -11.94
CA GLY A 27 -1.55 10.55 -11.65
C GLY A 27 -2.07 11.37 -12.84
N LEU A 28 -1.50 11.15 -14.03
CA LEU A 28 -1.87 11.85 -15.27
C LEU A 28 -3.31 11.57 -15.69
N TYR A 29 -3.82 10.38 -15.43
CA TYR A 29 -5.14 9.93 -15.87
C TYR A 29 -6.11 9.70 -14.71
N SER A 30 -5.90 10.34 -13.56
CA SER A 30 -6.70 10.16 -12.33
C SER A 30 -8.20 10.45 -12.49
N GLN A 31 -8.60 11.14 -13.56
CA GLN A 31 -10.00 11.45 -13.92
C GLN A 31 -10.51 10.67 -15.16
N SER A 32 -9.72 9.75 -15.71
CA SER A 32 -10.08 8.96 -16.90
C SER A 32 -10.87 7.71 -16.52
N ALA A 33 -11.64 7.14 -17.46
CA ALA A 33 -12.30 5.85 -17.26
C ALA A 33 -11.32 4.67 -17.05
N HIS A 34 -10.02 4.87 -17.29
CA HIS A 34 -8.99 3.83 -17.29
C HIS A 34 -8.20 3.76 -15.97
N THR A 35 -8.46 4.66 -15.02
CA THR A 35 -7.64 4.78 -13.81
C THR A 35 -7.70 3.54 -12.91
N GLY A 36 -8.83 2.83 -12.92
CA GLY A 36 -8.97 1.56 -12.19
C GLY A 36 -8.03 0.46 -12.70
N LEU A 37 -7.64 0.47 -13.98
CA LEU A 37 -6.67 -0.50 -14.50
C LEU A 37 -5.27 -0.26 -13.95
N ALA A 38 -4.85 1.00 -13.81
CA ALA A 38 -3.56 1.33 -13.22
C ALA A 38 -3.49 0.90 -11.74
N LEU A 39 -4.57 1.08 -10.97
CA LEU A 39 -4.66 0.59 -9.59
C LEU A 39 -4.60 -0.94 -9.52
N ARG A 40 -5.27 -1.65 -10.44
CA ARG A 40 -5.20 -3.11 -10.51
C ARG A 40 -3.78 -3.58 -10.84
N CYS A 41 -3.10 -2.92 -11.77
CA CYS A 41 -1.69 -3.21 -12.07
C CYS A 41 -0.79 -2.96 -10.84
N LEU A 42 -1.04 -1.90 -10.08
CA LEU A 42 -0.33 -1.65 -8.81
C LEU A 42 -0.63 -2.75 -7.78
N ALA A 43 -1.88 -3.22 -7.65
CA ALA A 43 -2.23 -4.33 -6.77
C ALA A 43 -1.51 -5.64 -7.15
N LEU A 44 -1.36 -5.88 -8.45
CA LEU A 44 -0.57 -7.02 -8.97
C LEU A 44 0.92 -6.86 -8.64
N ALA A 45 1.48 -5.67 -8.83
CA ALA A 45 2.87 -5.38 -8.47
C ALA A 45 3.12 -5.60 -6.97
N VAL A 46 2.20 -5.14 -6.10
CA VAL A 46 2.26 -5.35 -4.64
C VAL A 46 2.30 -6.84 -4.28
N SER A 47 1.66 -7.68 -5.08
CA SER A 47 1.51 -9.10 -4.84
C SER A 47 2.70 -9.94 -5.34
N LEU A 48 3.78 -9.31 -5.77
CA LEU A 48 4.99 -10.02 -6.17
C LEU A 48 5.59 -10.78 -4.97
N PRO A 49 5.84 -12.09 -5.10
CA PRO A 49 6.28 -12.92 -3.99
C PRO A 49 7.72 -12.57 -3.58
N ARG A 50 8.10 -12.88 -2.34
CA ARG A 50 9.43 -12.54 -1.81
C ARG A 50 10.59 -13.08 -2.65
N ASN A 51 10.46 -14.30 -3.16
CA ASN A 51 11.47 -14.96 -4.00
C ASN A 51 11.54 -14.37 -5.43
N PHE A 52 10.65 -13.44 -5.78
CA PHE A 52 10.74 -12.74 -7.04
C PHE A 52 11.91 -11.75 -7.07
N PHE A 53 12.35 -11.24 -5.92
CA PHE A 53 13.43 -10.27 -5.81
C PHE A 53 14.79 -10.95 -5.70
N GLU A 54 15.78 -10.48 -6.46
CA GLU A 54 17.14 -11.06 -6.46
C GLU A 54 17.81 -10.93 -5.09
N THR A 55 17.65 -9.77 -4.45
CA THR A 55 18.23 -9.48 -3.14
C THR A 55 17.23 -8.82 -2.19
N VAL A 56 17.56 -8.83 -0.90
CA VAL A 56 16.76 -8.14 0.12
C VAL A 56 16.79 -6.63 -0.11
N GLU A 57 17.94 -6.10 -0.54
CA GLU A 57 18.16 -4.68 -0.82
C GLU A 57 17.24 -4.20 -1.95
N VAL A 58 17.17 -4.94 -3.06
CA VAL A 58 16.27 -4.61 -4.19
C VAL A 58 14.82 -4.62 -3.74
N ARG A 59 14.41 -5.61 -2.93
CA ARG A 59 13.06 -5.66 -2.36
C ARG A 59 12.76 -4.47 -1.45
N MET A 60 13.72 -4.02 -0.65
CA MET A 60 13.54 -2.87 0.24
C MET A 60 13.42 -1.55 -0.54
N VAL A 61 14.19 -1.38 -1.63
CA VAL A 61 14.04 -0.24 -2.55
C VAL A 61 12.66 -0.24 -3.20
N TRP A 62 12.19 -1.40 -3.66
CA TRP A 62 10.86 -1.55 -4.22
C TRP A 62 9.76 -1.22 -3.19
N LEU A 63 9.91 -1.68 -1.95
CA LEU A 63 8.97 -1.38 -0.86
C LEU A 63 8.93 0.12 -0.55
N GLU A 64 10.08 0.77 -0.44
CA GLU A 64 10.18 2.22 -0.22
C GLU A 64 9.42 3.00 -1.30
N MET A 65 9.58 2.61 -2.56
CA MET A 65 8.86 3.21 -3.69
C MET A 65 7.34 2.99 -3.58
N LEU A 66 6.91 1.78 -3.23
CA LEU A 66 5.50 1.44 -3.08
C LEU A 66 4.80 2.28 -2.00
N LEU A 67 5.47 2.47 -0.85
CA LEU A 67 4.94 3.32 0.22
C LEU A 67 4.90 4.79 -0.22
N LYS A 68 5.89 5.29 -0.95
CA LYS A 68 5.88 6.66 -1.50
C LYS A 68 4.71 6.89 -2.46
N CYS A 69 4.50 5.98 -3.41
CA CYS A 69 3.42 6.11 -4.39
C CYS A 69 2.04 6.10 -3.71
N THR A 70 1.79 5.14 -2.81
CA THR A 70 0.50 5.07 -2.11
C THR A 70 0.28 6.23 -1.13
N HIS A 71 1.34 6.74 -0.51
CA HIS A 71 1.26 7.99 0.26
C HIS A 71 0.78 9.16 -0.61
N GLN A 72 1.34 9.30 -1.82
CA GLN A 72 0.95 10.37 -2.73
C GLN A 72 -0.51 10.24 -3.22
N VAL A 73 -1.06 9.03 -3.35
CA VAL A 73 -2.50 8.86 -3.62
C VAL A 73 -3.33 9.48 -2.51
N MET A 74 -3.05 9.07 -1.27
CA MET A 74 -3.83 9.48 -0.10
C MET A 74 -3.74 11.00 0.09
N CYS A 75 -2.53 11.54 0.10
CA CYS A 75 -2.26 12.95 0.36
C CYS A 75 -2.90 13.89 -0.69
N ASN A 76 -3.01 13.43 -1.95
CA ASN A 76 -3.57 14.25 -3.04
C ASN A 76 -5.03 13.89 -3.38
N HIS A 77 -5.64 12.93 -2.68
CA HIS A 77 -6.98 12.39 -2.96
C HIS A 77 -7.19 12.00 -4.44
N LEU A 78 -6.16 11.49 -5.10
CA LEU A 78 -6.19 11.20 -6.54
C LEU A 78 -7.20 10.10 -6.85
N GLY A 79 -8.14 10.36 -7.76
CA GLY A 79 -9.15 9.38 -8.19
C GLY A 79 -10.14 8.93 -7.10
N MET A 80 -10.13 9.53 -5.91
CA MET A 80 -10.94 9.08 -4.75
C MET A 80 -12.41 9.52 -4.80
N THR A 81 -12.81 10.33 -5.78
CA THR A 81 -14.20 10.71 -5.99
C THR A 81 -15.03 9.62 -6.66
N ASP A 82 -14.37 8.63 -7.29
CA ASP A 82 -15.00 7.48 -7.92
C ASP A 82 -14.97 6.26 -6.99
N ASP A 83 -16.14 5.68 -6.70
CA ASP A 83 -16.27 4.59 -5.72
C ASP A 83 -15.51 3.31 -6.15
N ALA A 84 -15.39 3.06 -7.46
CA ALA A 84 -14.67 1.90 -7.96
C ALA A 84 -13.15 2.07 -7.76
N ASN A 85 -12.61 3.25 -8.08
CA ASN A 85 -11.21 3.58 -7.82
C ASN A 85 -10.89 3.58 -6.32
N TYR A 86 -11.78 4.14 -5.49
CA TYR A 86 -11.65 4.11 -4.04
C TYR A 86 -11.57 2.66 -3.52
N SER A 87 -12.50 1.81 -3.95
CA SER A 87 -12.54 0.39 -3.55
C SER A 87 -11.26 -0.35 -3.96
N GLU A 88 -10.81 -0.19 -5.21
CA GLU A 88 -9.57 -0.82 -5.69
C GLU A 88 -8.34 -0.29 -4.95
N PHE A 89 -8.29 0.99 -4.58
CA PHE A 89 -7.19 1.54 -3.78
C PHE A 89 -7.17 0.97 -2.36
N THR A 90 -8.31 0.87 -1.69
CA THR A 90 -8.35 0.25 -0.34
C THR A 90 -7.91 -1.22 -0.38
N ARG A 91 -8.18 -1.94 -1.48
CA ARG A 91 -7.63 -3.29 -1.72
C ARG A 91 -6.11 -3.28 -1.86
N VAL A 92 -5.54 -2.33 -2.59
CA VAL A 92 -4.08 -2.17 -2.68
C VAL A 92 -3.46 -2.06 -1.29
N MET A 93 -4.04 -1.27 -0.39
CA MET A 93 -3.54 -1.13 1.00
C MET A 93 -3.55 -2.46 1.76
N VAL A 94 -4.63 -3.24 1.64
CA VAL A 94 -4.74 -4.59 2.22
C VAL A 94 -3.66 -5.51 1.66
N HIS A 95 -3.47 -5.53 0.34
CA HIS A 95 -2.43 -6.33 -0.31
C HIS A 95 -1.03 -5.95 0.13
N ILE A 96 -0.75 -4.65 0.33
CA ILE A 96 0.55 -4.19 0.86
C ILE A 96 0.81 -4.85 2.20
N LYS A 97 -0.19 -4.83 3.09
CA LYS A 97 -0.02 -5.41 4.42
C LYS A 97 0.05 -6.94 4.44
N TYR A 98 -0.59 -7.63 3.51
CA TYR A 98 -0.46 -9.09 3.41
C TYR A 98 0.89 -9.55 2.85
N ASN A 99 1.42 -8.84 1.85
CA ASN A 99 2.64 -9.25 1.16
C ASN A 99 3.92 -8.71 1.82
N VAL A 100 3.79 -7.74 2.72
CA VAL A 100 4.92 -7.08 3.38
C VAL A 100 4.77 -7.17 4.91
N SER A 101 5.80 -7.70 5.57
CA SER A 101 5.85 -7.74 7.04
C SER A 101 6.02 -6.33 7.60
N LEU A 102 5.42 -6.10 8.78
CA LEU A 102 5.57 -4.82 9.47
C LEU A 102 7.03 -4.51 9.80
N SER A 103 7.86 -5.52 10.12
CA SER A 103 9.30 -5.39 10.34
C SER A 103 10.02 -4.76 9.15
N ASN A 104 9.62 -5.09 7.92
CA ASN A 104 10.21 -4.51 6.72
C ASN A 104 9.69 -3.09 6.50
N MET A 105 8.40 -2.84 6.74
CA MET A 105 7.82 -1.50 6.60
C MET A 105 8.51 -0.49 7.53
N VAL A 106 8.65 -0.79 8.82
CA VAL A 106 9.28 0.14 9.80
C VAL A 106 10.75 0.44 9.51
N ASN A 107 11.40 -0.35 8.65
CA ASN A 107 12.78 -0.15 8.21
C ASN A 107 12.90 0.70 6.93
N THR A 108 11.78 1.19 6.39
CA THR A 108 11.75 2.13 5.26
C THR A 108 11.67 3.57 5.75
N GLN A 109 12.22 4.51 4.97
CA GLN A 109 12.17 5.94 5.30
C GLN A 109 10.78 6.52 5.08
N ALA A 110 10.03 5.98 4.12
CA ALA A 110 8.68 6.43 3.81
C ALA A 110 7.63 6.04 4.86
N TYR A 111 7.89 5.00 5.67
CA TYR A 111 6.87 4.44 6.56
C TYR A 111 6.24 5.43 7.56
N PRO A 112 6.99 6.27 8.31
CA PRO A 112 6.39 7.12 9.34
C PRO A 112 5.34 8.10 8.78
N VAL A 113 5.65 8.73 7.64
CA VAL A 113 4.71 9.63 6.97
C VAL A 113 3.57 8.86 6.31
N TRP A 114 3.87 7.70 5.72
CA TRP A 114 2.89 6.84 5.08
C TRP A 114 1.83 6.33 6.05
N ILE A 115 2.22 5.78 7.21
CA ILE A 115 1.27 5.20 8.16
C ILE A 115 0.40 6.27 8.84
N SER A 116 0.96 7.45 9.09
CA SER A 116 0.19 8.60 9.56
C SER A 116 -0.88 9.01 8.55
N GLU A 117 -0.52 9.02 7.27
CA GLU A 117 -1.46 9.38 6.21
C GLU A 117 -2.50 8.29 5.98
N CYS A 118 -2.16 7.01 6.11
CA CYS A 118 -3.16 5.93 6.14
C CYS A 118 -4.20 6.15 7.23
N ALA A 119 -3.80 6.62 8.42
CA ALA A 119 -4.71 6.90 9.52
C ALA A 119 -5.63 8.07 9.18
N ASN A 120 -5.08 9.18 8.68
CA ASN A 120 -5.86 10.35 8.26
C ASN A 120 -6.86 10.00 7.17
N PHE A 121 -6.41 9.28 6.14
CA PHE A 121 -7.23 8.78 5.05
C PHE A 121 -8.38 7.92 5.59
N SER A 122 -8.08 6.95 6.47
CA SER A 122 -9.10 6.04 7.01
C SER A 122 -10.17 6.75 7.82
N VAL A 123 -9.76 7.67 8.71
CA VAL A 123 -10.70 8.49 9.50
C VAL A 123 -11.60 9.32 8.59
N THR A 124 -11.01 9.98 7.59
CA THR A 124 -11.77 10.78 6.62
C THR A 124 -12.74 9.92 5.84
N SER A 125 -12.31 8.73 5.43
CA SER A 125 -13.15 7.78 4.71
C SER A 125 -14.34 7.30 5.53
N PHE A 126 -14.12 6.92 6.80
CA PHE A 126 -15.20 6.48 7.70
C PHE A 126 -16.26 7.56 7.92
N MET A 127 -15.86 8.83 7.96
CA MET A 127 -16.78 9.95 8.08
C MET A 127 -17.53 10.28 6.78
N ARG A 128 -16.90 10.07 5.61
CA ARG A 128 -17.41 10.57 4.33
C ARG A 128 -18.24 9.55 3.54
N TYR A 129 -17.90 8.26 3.64
CA TYR A 129 -18.56 7.20 2.87
C TYR A 129 -19.41 6.34 3.82
N ASN A 130 -20.67 6.08 3.46
CA ASN A 130 -21.57 5.28 4.30
C ASN A 130 -21.42 3.75 4.08
N SER A 131 -20.56 3.33 3.15
CA SER A 131 -20.34 1.93 2.76
C SER A 131 -18.91 1.72 2.25
N ASN A 132 -18.46 0.46 2.17
CA ASN A 132 -17.15 0.01 1.63
C ASN A 132 -15.92 0.22 2.54
N HIS A 133 -16.08 0.10 3.85
CA HIS A 133 -14.98 0.19 4.83
C HIS A 133 -14.28 -1.14 5.14
N GLU A 134 -14.78 -2.25 4.56
CA GLU A 134 -14.31 -3.61 4.87
C GLU A 134 -12.79 -3.76 4.72
N HIS A 135 -12.23 -3.28 3.60
CA HIS A 135 -10.81 -3.39 3.32
C HIS A 135 -9.97 -2.52 4.27
N LEU A 136 -10.45 -1.33 4.64
CA LEU A 136 -9.73 -0.49 5.61
C LEU A 136 -9.72 -1.10 7.01
N LEU A 137 -10.85 -1.64 7.46
CA LEU A 137 -10.93 -2.35 8.74
C LEU A 137 -10.04 -3.59 8.74
N GLU A 138 -10.04 -4.35 7.64
CA GLU A 138 -9.14 -5.50 7.45
C GLU A 138 -7.66 -5.08 7.47
N PHE A 139 -7.32 -3.99 6.79
CA PHE A 139 -5.97 -3.42 6.81
C PHE A 139 -5.54 -3.12 8.25
N TRP A 140 -6.35 -2.38 9.02
CA TRP A 140 -6.00 -2.00 10.40
C TRP A 140 -5.97 -3.19 11.36
N ALA A 141 -6.86 -4.17 11.21
CA ALA A 141 -6.81 -5.42 11.95
C ALA A 141 -5.48 -6.15 11.70
N ASN A 142 -5.06 -6.23 10.43
CA ASN A 142 -3.78 -6.83 10.06
C ASN A 142 -2.56 -6.02 10.56
N MET A 143 -2.64 -4.69 10.61
CA MET A 143 -1.61 -3.83 11.21
C MET A 143 -1.48 -4.12 12.71
N ALA A 144 -2.60 -4.22 13.43
CA ALA A 144 -2.62 -4.54 14.85
C ALA A 144 -2.04 -5.93 15.14
N VAL A 145 -2.33 -6.93 14.30
CA VAL A 145 -1.69 -8.26 14.39
C VAL A 145 -0.19 -8.17 14.10
N GLY A 146 0.20 -7.47 13.04
CA GLY A 146 1.61 -7.27 12.66
C GLY A 146 2.43 -6.64 13.79
N ARG A 147 1.84 -5.70 14.54
CA ARG A 147 2.47 -5.09 15.71
C ARG A 147 2.81 -6.09 16.79
N ARG A 148 1.93 -7.05 17.08
CA ARG A 148 2.16 -8.10 18.09
C ARG A 148 3.31 -9.03 17.72
N LEU A 149 3.66 -9.07 16.43
CA LEU A 149 4.73 -9.90 15.88
C LEU A 149 6.05 -9.14 15.72
N LEU A 150 6.08 -7.83 15.94
CA LEU A 150 7.33 -7.06 15.96
C LEU A 150 8.20 -7.48 17.14
N SER A 151 9.48 -7.62 16.89
CA SER A 151 10.46 -7.94 17.93
C SER A 151 10.86 -6.69 18.70
N ALA A 152 11.31 -6.84 19.95
CA ALA A 152 11.72 -5.72 20.79
C ALA A 152 12.90 -4.90 20.23
N GLY A 153 13.64 -5.43 19.26
CA GLY A 153 14.73 -4.74 18.55
C GLY A 153 14.34 -4.06 17.24
N ASP A 154 13.08 -4.20 16.79
CA ASP A 154 12.60 -3.53 15.58
C ASP A 154 12.32 -2.05 15.83
N ASN A 155 12.38 -1.24 14.76
CA ASN A 155 12.01 0.18 14.84
C ASN A 155 10.55 0.36 15.32
N PRO A 156 10.26 1.45 16.05
CA PRO A 156 8.93 1.70 16.60
C PRO A 156 7.90 1.86 15.47
N SER A 157 6.79 1.13 15.58
CA SER A 157 5.73 1.16 14.57
C SER A 157 4.86 2.44 14.60
N GLY A 158 4.77 3.13 15.74
CA GLY A 158 3.88 4.28 15.92
C GLY A 158 2.39 3.95 15.91
N LEU A 159 2.02 2.67 15.72
CA LEU A 159 0.64 2.19 15.69
C LEU A 159 -0.09 2.36 17.03
N GLU A 160 0.67 2.45 18.13
CA GLU A 160 0.22 2.83 19.47
C GLU A 160 -0.68 4.06 19.45
N ALA A 161 -0.25 5.11 18.74
CA ALA A 161 -0.94 6.39 18.70
C ALA A 161 -2.03 6.44 17.62
N LEU A 162 -1.88 5.63 16.56
CA LEU A 162 -2.76 5.68 15.39
C LEU A 162 -3.97 4.75 15.49
N LEU A 163 -3.81 3.55 16.06
CA LEU A 163 -4.91 2.58 16.19
C LEU A 163 -6.11 3.16 16.96
N PRO A 164 -5.95 3.83 18.11
CA PRO A 164 -7.09 4.43 18.82
C PRO A 164 -7.83 5.48 17.99
N ARG A 165 -7.11 6.27 17.18
CA ARG A 165 -7.72 7.31 16.33
C ARG A 165 -8.63 6.71 15.27
N VAL A 166 -8.24 5.57 14.71
CA VAL A 166 -8.97 4.89 13.63
C VAL A 166 -10.16 4.09 14.19
N ILE A 167 -10.02 3.47 15.35
CA ILE A 167 -11.08 2.64 15.97
C ILE A 167 -12.25 3.49 16.47
N VAL A 168 -11.98 4.73 16.89
CA VAL A 168 -12.99 5.64 17.48
C VAL A 168 -13.66 6.53 16.42
N ALA A 169 -13.11 6.59 15.21
CA ALA A 169 -13.67 7.34 14.08
C ALA A 169 -14.89 6.64 13.48
#